data_AF-A0AA39HYS5-F1
#
_entry.id   AF-A0AA39HYS5-F1
#
_cell.length_a   1.000
_cell.length_b   1.000
_cell.length_c   1.000
_cell.angle_alpha   90.00
_cell.angle_beta   90.00
_cell.angle_gamma   90.00
#
_symmetry.space_group_name_H-M   'P 1'
#
loop_
_entity.id
_entity.type
_entity.pdbx_description
1 polymer ?
#
loop_
_entity_poly.entity_id
_entity_poly.type
_entity_poly.pdbx_seq_one_letter_code
_entity_poly.pdbx_strand_id
1 'polypeptide(L)'
;MTAASKRVAHKRKLISNEADELNKAKQPAPSKPDAQKPEKIEDDFFPALSDDDDEEIQKSATFGSPPTRKAQRSADRLAIWKCAVCGHQIKGPWENRQAHIESHMNLMVTCPVGSCLERYQFRCFSAHIKSHGITTKSLTSDQRHQVQCERHRMGEIALKHEMKYFPPHSFVGSSSTYGRGGAKPHCKQCGKQLIDLRQRRDHVGKHLDLKIACPMENCLYRAQTETMRKHLKYSHLTNQSELDFKQNGKLDDEKEAFHKKVDAVMYQYFS
;
A
#
# COMPACT_ATOMS: atom_id res chain seq x y z
N MET A 1 -36.78 -45.23 14.76
CA MET A 1 -36.11 -44.83 13.51
C MET A 1 -36.70 -43.50 13.08
N THR A 2 -35.96 -42.41 13.27
CA THR A 2 -36.45 -41.03 13.26
C THR A 2 -36.12 -40.29 11.96
N ALA A 3 -37.01 -39.37 11.61
CA ALA A 3 -37.08 -38.62 10.37
C ALA A 3 -35.86 -37.71 10.14
N ALA A 4 -34.93 -38.15 9.29
CA ALA A 4 -33.84 -37.33 8.75
C ALA A 4 -33.52 -37.76 7.32
N SER A 5 -34.49 -37.69 6.41
CA SER A 5 -34.23 -37.97 4.98
C SER A 5 -35.35 -37.39 4.13
N LYS A 6 -35.26 -36.11 3.77
CA LYS A 6 -36.05 -35.41 2.72
C LYS A 6 -35.68 -33.92 2.73
N ARG A 7 -34.52 -33.54 2.19
CA ARG A 7 -34.18 -32.14 1.83
C ARG A 7 -32.92 -32.06 0.96
N VAL A 8 -32.84 -32.88 -0.08
CA VAL A 8 -31.82 -32.76 -1.15
C VAL A 8 -32.49 -33.08 -2.50
N ALA A 9 -33.45 -32.26 -2.92
CA ALA A 9 -34.06 -32.37 -4.26
C ALA A 9 -34.86 -31.12 -4.63
N HIS A 10 -34.29 -29.91 -4.55
CA HIS A 10 -34.96 -28.74 -5.14
C HIS A 10 -34.04 -27.56 -5.51
N LYS A 11 -32.83 -27.80 -6.01
CA LYS A 11 -31.95 -26.71 -6.48
C LYS A 11 -31.15 -27.06 -7.71
N ARG A 12 -31.82 -27.66 -8.70
CA ARG A 12 -31.24 -28.01 -10.01
C ARG A 12 -32.32 -27.96 -11.10
N LYS A 13 -32.83 -26.75 -11.35
CA LYS A 13 -33.65 -26.37 -12.52
C LYS A 13 -33.83 -24.86 -12.44
N LEU A 14 -33.20 -24.15 -13.38
CA LEU A 14 -33.28 -22.70 -13.70
C LEU A 14 -31.90 -22.10 -13.99
N ILE A 15 -31.08 -22.75 -14.84
CA ILE A 15 -30.05 -22.06 -15.66
C ILE A 15 -29.90 -22.87 -16.96
N SER A 16 -30.85 -22.69 -17.86
CA SER A 16 -30.78 -23.14 -19.25
C SER A 16 -31.94 -22.44 -19.95
N ASN A 17 -31.66 -21.27 -20.53
CA ASN A 17 -32.41 -20.57 -21.58
C ASN A 17 -31.94 -19.10 -21.65
N GLU A 18 -30.75 -18.85 -22.21
CA GLU A 18 -30.38 -17.51 -22.74
C GLU A 18 -29.15 -17.62 -23.65
N ALA A 19 -29.25 -18.49 -24.64
CA ALA A 19 -28.28 -18.59 -25.73
C ALA A 19 -29.05 -18.89 -27.00
N ASP A 20 -29.67 -17.85 -27.56
CA ASP A 20 -30.03 -17.72 -28.98
C ASP A 20 -30.93 -16.48 -29.10
N GLU A 21 -30.33 -15.32 -29.38
CA GLU A 21 -30.89 -14.27 -30.24
C GLU A 21 -29.94 -13.07 -30.22
N LEU A 22 -29.21 -12.88 -31.33
CA LEU A 22 -28.98 -11.60 -32.03
C LEU A 22 -27.68 -11.66 -32.82
N ASN A 23 -27.80 -12.25 -34.01
CA ASN A 23 -26.87 -12.11 -35.11
C ASN A 23 -27.53 -11.19 -36.16
N LYS A 24 -27.32 -9.86 -36.13
CA LYS A 24 -27.48 -8.98 -37.32
C LYS A 24 -27.10 -7.52 -37.05
N ALA A 25 -25.91 -7.11 -37.49
CA ALA A 25 -25.66 -5.80 -38.11
C ALA A 25 -24.19 -5.70 -38.53
N LYS A 26 -23.90 -6.14 -39.75
CA LYS A 26 -22.66 -5.83 -40.47
C LYS A 26 -22.78 -4.39 -40.97
N GLN A 27 -22.18 -3.43 -40.27
CA GLN A 27 -22.05 -2.06 -40.75
C GLN A 27 -20.74 -1.89 -41.55
N PRO A 28 -20.74 -1.09 -42.63
CA PRO A 28 -19.56 -0.83 -43.45
C PRO A 28 -18.56 0.10 -42.72
N ALA A 29 -17.28 -0.07 -43.07
CA ALA A 29 -16.15 0.64 -42.52
C ALA A 29 -16.27 2.18 -42.67
N PRO A 30 -15.94 2.96 -41.63
CA PRO A 30 -15.81 4.41 -41.78
C PRO A 30 -14.56 4.76 -42.58
N SER A 31 -14.76 5.61 -43.59
CA SER A 31 -13.74 6.26 -44.40
C SER A 31 -12.77 7.08 -43.54
N LYS A 32 -11.50 7.06 -43.93
CA LYS A 32 -10.41 7.84 -43.34
C LYS A 32 -10.74 9.34 -43.38
N PRO A 33 -10.67 10.08 -42.27
CA PRO A 33 -10.65 11.54 -42.32
C PRO A 33 -9.27 12.03 -42.75
N ASP A 34 -9.28 12.98 -43.69
CA ASP A 34 -8.11 13.68 -44.18
C ASP A 34 -7.33 14.35 -43.05
N ALA A 35 -6.00 14.21 -43.13
CA ALA A 35 -5.05 14.84 -42.24
C ALA A 35 -5.07 16.36 -42.45
N GLN A 36 -5.87 17.07 -41.67
CA GLN A 36 -5.74 18.51 -41.52
C GLN A 36 -4.49 18.84 -40.69
N LYS A 37 -3.65 19.68 -41.31
CA LYS A 37 -2.44 20.29 -40.78
C LYS A 37 -2.78 21.14 -39.54
N PRO A 38 -2.09 20.98 -38.39
CA PRO A 38 -2.34 21.81 -37.22
C PRO A 38 -1.91 23.26 -37.49
N GLU A 39 -2.87 24.19 -37.37
CA GLU A 39 -2.62 25.61 -37.25
C GLU A 39 -1.90 25.90 -35.93
N LYS A 40 -0.91 26.79 -36.01
CA LYS A 40 -0.17 27.31 -34.86
C LYS A 40 -1.09 28.29 -34.13
N ILE A 41 -1.47 27.96 -32.91
CA ILE A 41 -2.06 28.91 -31.97
C ILE A 41 -0.88 29.50 -31.20
N GLU A 42 -0.65 30.80 -31.38
CA GLU A 42 0.35 31.56 -30.64
C GLU A 42 -0.24 31.91 -29.26
N ASP A 43 0.44 31.43 -28.21
CA ASP A 43 0.14 31.69 -26.81
C ASP A 43 0.74 33.05 -26.41
N ASP A 44 -0.09 34.09 -26.34
CA ASP A 44 0.27 35.40 -25.76
C ASP A 44 -0.80 35.85 -24.77
N PHE A 45 -0.75 35.36 -23.52
CA PHE A 45 -1.33 36.08 -22.38
C PHE A 45 -0.85 35.56 -21.01
N PHE A 46 0.21 36.17 -20.47
CA PHE A 46 0.50 36.15 -19.03
C PHE A 46 0.68 37.60 -18.56
N PRO A 47 -0.23 38.15 -17.75
CA PRO A 47 -0.01 39.44 -17.11
C PRO A 47 0.99 39.27 -15.97
N ALA A 48 2.02 40.12 -15.99
CA ALA A 48 3.02 40.29 -14.95
C ALA A 48 2.35 40.62 -13.61
N LEU A 49 2.70 39.85 -12.58
CA LEU A 49 2.44 40.22 -11.18
C LEU A 49 3.59 41.11 -10.74
N SER A 50 3.26 42.36 -10.45
CA SER A 50 4.14 43.38 -9.89
C SER A 50 4.55 43.04 -8.45
N ASP A 51 5.86 43.10 -8.21
CA ASP A 51 6.48 43.23 -6.90
C ASP A 51 6.21 44.64 -6.37
N ASP A 52 5.59 44.79 -5.19
CA ASP A 52 5.69 46.01 -4.39
C ASP A 52 5.46 45.71 -2.89
N ASP A 53 6.31 46.37 -2.10
CA ASP A 53 6.21 46.79 -0.70
C ASP A 53 6.68 45.88 0.45
N ASP A 54 7.94 46.17 0.83
CA ASP A 54 8.57 46.08 2.15
C ASP A 54 7.76 46.82 3.24
N GLU A 55 7.50 46.16 4.36
CA GLU A 55 7.19 46.83 5.64
C GLU A 55 7.95 46.16 6.80
N GLU A 56 8.76 46.99 7.45
CA GLU A 56 9.67 46.71 8.55
C GLU A 56 8.91 46.52 9.87
N ILE A 57 8.79 45.28 10.38
CA ILE A 57 8.15 45.02 11.68
C ILE A 57 9.15 44.45 12.71
N GLN A 58 9.49 45.36 13.61
CA GLN A 58 9.87 45.25 15.02
C GLN A 58 10.11 43.85 15.65
N LYS A 59 11.30 43.73 16.25
CA LYS A 59 11.77 42.65 17.12
C LYS A 59 10.89 42.50 18.37
N SER A 60 10.02 41.49 18.40
CA SER A 60 9.36 41.01 19.61
C SER A 60 9.69 39.55 19.88
N ALA A 61 10.05 39.27 21.14
CA ALA A 61 10.13 37.99 21.87
C ALA A 61 10.25 36.69 21.05
N THR A 62 11.31 35.92 21.33
CA THR A 62 11.61 34.57 20.84
C THR A 62 10.49 33.56 21.16
N PHE A 63 9.35 33.66 20.48
CA PHE A 63 8.40 32.57 20.31
C PHE A 63 9.10 31.54 19.41
N GLY A 64 9.24 30.31 19.91
CA GLY A 64 9.93 29.23 19.19
C GLY A 64 9.46 29.18 17.75
N SER A 65 10.40 29.33 16.81
CA SER A 65 10.09 29.36 15.39
C SER A 65 9.18 28.18 15.02
N PRO A 66 8.08 28.41 14.27
CA PRO A 66 7.21 27.35 13.83
C PRO A 66 8.04 26.22 13.21
N PRO A 67 7.74 24.96 13.52
CA PRO A 67 8.48 23.84 12.94
C PRO A 67 8.48 23.98 11.42
N THR A 68 9.68 23.96 10.84
CA THR A 68 9.81 24.07 9.38
C THR A 68 8.93 23.03 8.68
N ARG A 69 8.31 23.36 7.53
CA ARG A 69 7.46 22.42 6.76
C ARG A 69 8.10 21.04 6.52
N LYS A 70 9.44 20.97 6.52
CA LYS A 70 10.21 19.73 6.41
C LYS A 70 10.10 18.83 7.65
N ALA A 71 10.15 19.41 8.85
CA ALA A 71 10.02 18.67 10.11
C ALA A 71 8.62 18.06 10.26
N GLN A 72 7.57 18.83 9.96
CA GLN A 72 6.18 18.37 10.00
C GLN A 72 5.92 17.20 9.04
N ARG A 73 6.43 17.30 7.80
CA ARG A 73 6.39 16.19 6.81
C ARG A 73 7.05 14.90 7.29
N SER A 74 8.04 14.98 8.19
CA SER A 74 8.72 13.80 8.72
C SER A 74 7.94 13.12 9.85
N ALA A 75 7.21 13.90 10.67
CA ALA A 75 6.35 13.37 11.72
C ALA A 75 5.16 12.61 11.12
N ASP A 76 4.53 13.17 10.08
CA ASP A 76 3.38 12.56 9.41
C ASP A 76 3.71 11.22 8.76
N ARG A 77 4.91 11.06 8.21
CA ARG A 77 5.36 9.79 7.60
C ARG A 77 5.47 8.64 8.60
N LEU A 78 5.59 8.95 9.88
CA LEU A 78 5.73 7.95 10.93
C LEU A 78 4.45 7.76 11.73
N ALA A 79 3.46 8.63 11.56
CA ALA A 79 2.18 8.55 12.25
C ALA A 79 1.48 7.21 11.98
N ILE A 80 0.99 6.58 13.05
CA ILE A 80 0.15 5.39 13.01
C ILE A 80 -1.23 5.77 13.52
N TRP A 81 -2.23 5.52 12.70
CA TRP A 81 -3.63 5.80 12.99
C TRP A 81 -4.45 4.53 12.92
N LYS A 82 -5.42 4.37 13.81
CA LYS A 82 -6.36 3.24 13.80
C LYS A 82 -7.73 3.73 13.37
N CYS A 83 -8.26 3.19 12.27
CA CYS A 83 -9.61 3.54 11.83
C CYS A 83 -10.63 3.18 12.92
N ALA A 84 -11.45 4.15 13.33
CA ALA A 84 -12.47 3.96 14.36
C ALA A 84 -13.61 3.02 13.89
N VAL A 85 -13.82 2.90 12.57
CA VAL A 85 -14.90 2.08 12.00
C VAL A 85 -14.49 0.62 11.81
N CYS A 86 -13.34 0.35 11.18
CA CYS A 86 -12.90 -1.02 10.88
C CYS A 86 -11.74 -1.52 11.74
N GLY A 87 -11.15 -0.68 12.59
CA GLY A 87 -10.00 -1.04 13.43
C GLY A 87 -8.67 -1.20 12.70
N HIS A 88 -8.63 -1.02 11.37
CA HIS A 88 -7.42 -1.18 10.57
C HIS A 88 -6.39 -0.09 10.89
N GLN A 89 -5.11 -0.48 11.01
CA GLN A 89 -4.03 0.45 11.29
C GLN A 89 -3.42 0.98 9.99
N ILE A 90 -3.51 2.28 9.79
CA ILE A 90 -2.93 3.00 8.66
C ILE A 90 -1.66 3.69 9.13
N LYS A 91 -0.55 3.42 8.45
CA LYS A 91 0.75 4.02 8.73
C LYS A 91 1.10 5.05 7.66
N GLY A 92 1.71 6.14 8.07
CA GLY A 92 2.26 7.14 7.16
C GLY A 92 1.36 8.35 6.95
N PRO A 93 1.57 9.07 5.84
CA PRO A 93 1.05 10.42 5.66
C PRO A 93 -0.45 10.43 5.39
N TRP A 94 -1.05 11.63 5.36
CA TRP A 94 -2.49 11.85 5.19
C TRP A 94 -3.07 11.12 3.98
N GLU A 95 -2.34 11.01 2.87
CA GLU A 95 -2.80 10.35 1.65
C GLU A 95 -3.18 8.88 1.87
N ASN A 96 -2.53 8.20 2.80
CA ASN A 96 -2.89 6.82 3.16
C ASN A 96 -4.21 6.75 3.94
N ARG A 97 -4.47 7.74 4.81
CA ARG A 97 -5.75 7.86 5.52
C ARG A 97 -6.86 8.26 4.56
N GLN A 98 -6.60 9.19 3.67
CA GLN A 98 -7.53 9.60 2.60
C GLN A 98 -7.95 8.40 1.74
N ALA A 99 -6.98 7.63 1.20
CA ALA A 99 -7.29 6.45 0.39
C ALA A 99 -8.10 5.40 1.17
N HIS A 100 -7.87 5.29 2.48
CA HIS A 100 -8.67 4.43 3.35
C HIS A 100 -10.12 4.94 3.51
N ILE A 101 -10.32 6.24 3.75
CA ILE A 101 -11.67 6.85 3.83
C ILE A 101 -12.41 6.67 2.50
N GLU A 102 -11.75 6.91 1.37
CA GLU A 102 -12.31 6.71 0.04
C GLU A 102 -12.83 5.28 -0.17
N SER A 103 -12.13 4.27 0.37
CA SER A 103 -12.57 2.88 0.31
C SER A 103 -13.81 2.58 1.15
N HIS A 104 -13.98 3.25 2.29
CA HIS A 104 -15.17 3.14 3.12
C HIS A 104 -16.40 3.80 2.48
N MET A 105 -16.18 4.87 1.74
CA MET A 105 -17.23 5.68 1.14
C MET A 105 -17.55 5.27 -0.31
N ASN A 106 -16.84 4.29 -0.87
CA ASN A 106 -16.91 3.92 -2.28
C ASN A 106 -16.76 5.12 -3.22
N LEU A 107 -15.86 6.05 -2.87
CA LEU A 107 -15.56 7.19 -3.72
C LEU A 107 -14.78 6.70 -4.95
N MET A 108 -15.32 6.95 -6.13
CA MET A 108 -14.77 6.46 -7.40
C MET A 108 -14.75 7.57 -8.44
N VAL A 109 -13.63 7.62 -9.17
CA VAL A 109 -13.37 8.48 -10.33
C VAL A 109 -13.93 7.83 -11.58
N THR A 110 -14.57 8.62 -12.42
CA THR A 110 -15.11 8.16 -13.71
C THR A 110 -13.99 8.13 -14.74
N CYS A 111 -13.94 7.10 -15.58
CA CYS A 111 -12.95 7.08 -16.64
C CYS A 111 -13.19 8.22 -17.64
N PRO A 112 -12.19 9.08 -17.93
CA PRO A 112 -12.36 10.18 -18.88
C PRO A 112 -12.22 9.74 -20.35
N VAL A 113 -11.98 8.45 -20.62
CA VAL A 113 -11.85 7.89 -21.97
C VAL A 113 -13.24 7.62 -22.52
N GLY A 114 -13.58 8.25 -23.65
CA GLY A 114 -14.97 8.52 -24.06
C GLY A 114 -15.98 7.35 -24.04
N SER A 115 -15.59 6.13 -24.37
CA SER A 115 -16.50 4.96 -24.36
C SER A 115 -16.46 4.15 -23.06
N CYS A 116 -15.61 4.53 -22.10
CA CYS A 116 -15.44 3.81 -20.86
C CYS A 116 -16.33 4.38 -19.76
N LEU A 117 -17.37 3.64 -19.38
CA LEU A 117 -18.31 4.02 -18.31
C LEU A 117 -17.88 3.52 -16.92
N GLU A 118 -16.73 2.88 -16.85
CA GLU A 118 -16.24 2.25 -15.63
C GLU A 118 -15.77 3.28 -14.61
N ARG A 119 -15.92 2.94 -13.33
CA ARG A 119 -15.57 3.79 -12.19
C ARG A 119 -14.55 3.07 -11.31
N TYR A 120 -13.52 3.79 -10.87
CA TYR A 120 -12.42 3.20 -10.13
C TYR A 120 -12.01 4.03 -8.92
N GLN A 121 -11.50 3.33 -7.91
CA GLN A 121 -10.74 3.99 -6.84
C GLN A 121 -9.48 4.63 -7.44
N PHE A 122 -9.11 5.82 -6.95
CA PHE A 122 -8.02 6.60 -7.53
C PHE A 122 -6.68 5.83 -7.56
N ARG A 123 -6.41 5.00 -6.54
CA ARG A 123 -5.22 4.13 -6.49
C ARG A 123 -5.13 3.12 -7.65
N CYS A 124 -6.27 2.72 -8.22
CA CYS A 124 -6.37 1.78 -9.33
C CYS A 124 -6.51 2.50 -10.69
N PHE A 125 -6.76 3.82 -10.69
CA PHE A 125 -7.01 4.59 -11.90
C PHE A 125 -5.87 4.50 -12.92
N SER A 126 -4.61 4.59 -12.47
CA SER A 126 -3.44 4.48 -13.36
C SER A 126 -3.34 3.12 -14.05
N ALA A 127 -3.68 2.04 -13.34
CA ALA A 127 -3.70 0.70 -13.92
C ALA A 127 -4.84 0.54 -14.93
N HIS A 128 -6.00 1.12 -14.64
CA HIS A 128 -7.13 1.15 -15.57
C HIS A 128 -6.82 1.95 -16.84
N ILE A 129 -6.25 3.14 -16.74
CA ILE A 129 -5.92 3.95 -17.93
C ILE A 129 -4.97 3.21 -18.87
N LYS A 130 -4.06 2.39 -18.33
CA LYS A 130 -3.19 1.52 -19.14
C LYS A 130 -3.95 0.43 -19.91
N SER A 131 -5.12 -0.02 -19.46
CA SER A 131 -5.93 -1.00 -20.20
C SER A 131 -6.53 -0.42 -21.50
N HIS A 132 -6.62 0.92 -21.59
CA HIS A 132 -6.99 1.62 -22.83
C HIS A 132 -5.80 1.82 -23.78
N GLY A 133 -4.61 1.28 -23.46
CA GLY A 133 -3.41 1.47 -24.27
C GLY A 133 -2.81 2.88 -24.19
N ILE A 134 -3.31 3.72 -23.28
CA ILE A 134 -2.84 5.09 -23.07
C ILE A 134 -2.14 5.25 -21.73
N THR A 135 -1.34 6.30 -21.59
CA THR A 135 -0.75 6.69 -20.31
C THR A 135 -1.51 7.87 -19.72
N THR A 136 -1.45 8.06 -18.39
CA THR A 136 -2.05 9.24 -17.74
C THR A 136 -1.48 10.57 -18.25
N LYS A 137 -0.26 10.56 -18.81
CA LYS A 137 0.36 11.74 -19.44
C LYS A 137 -0.18 12.01 -20.84
N SER A 138 -0.74 11.01 -21.51
CA SER A 138 -1.30 11.08 -22.87
C SER A 138 -2.77 11.52 -22.89
N LEU A 139 -3.39 11.70 -21.72
CA LEU A 139 -4.74 12.26 -21.62
C LEU A 139 -4.76 13.70 -22.15
N THR A 140 -5.87 14.10 -22.77
CA THR A 140 -6.06 15.49 -23.22
C THR A 140 -6.03 16.45 -22.03
N SER A 141 -5.85 17.74 -22.29
CA SER A 141 -5.87 18.76 -21.22
C SER A 141 -7.17 18.69 -20.41
N ASP A 142 -8.30 18.61 -21.09
CA ASP A 142 -9.64 18.55 -20.47
C ASP A 142 -9.83 17.28 -19.64
N GLN A 143 -9.40 16.13 -20.13
CA GLN A 143 -9.46 14.86 -19.38
C GLN A 143 -8.62 14.91 -18.11
N ARG A 144 -7.41 15.51 -18.18
CA ARG A 144 -6.55 15.68 -17.00
C ARG A 144 -7.18 16.64 -16.00
N HIS A 145 -7.75 17.74 -16.49
CA HIS A 145 -8.46 18.70 -15.65
C HIS A 145 -9.65 18.05 -14.95
N GLN A 146 -10.46 17.27 -15.68
CA GLN A 146 -11.58 16.52 -15.11
C GLN A 146 -11.13 15.57 -13.99
N VAL A 147 -10.13 14.73 -14.24
CA VAL A 147 -9.59 13.80 -13.22
C VAL A 147 -9.05 14.54 -12.01
N GLN A 148 -8.40 15.69 -12.23
CA GLN A 148 -7.88 16.53 -11.16
C GLN A 148 -9.02 17.14 -10.32
N CYS A 149 -10.09 17.62 -10.95
CA CYS A 149 -11.28 18.14 -10.28
C CYS A 149 -11.99 17.04 -9.46
N GLU A 150 -12.16 15.83 -10.01
CA GLU A 150 -12.71 14.71 -9.26
C GLU A 150 -11.83 14.34 -8.05
N ARG A 151 -10.50 14.32 -8.23
CA ARG A 151 -9.56 14.09 -7.14
C ARG A 151 -9.67 15.15 -6.04
N HIS A 152 -9.79 16.42 -6.40
CA HIS A 152 -9.96 17.51 -5.43
C HIS A 152 -11.26 17.33 -4.65
N ARG A 153 -12.38 17.10 -5.36
CA ARG A 153 -13.69 16.83 -4.75
C ARG A 153 -13.64 15.65 -3.78
N MET A 154 -12.98 14.55 -4.14
CA MET A 154 -12.81 13.39 -3.26
C MET A 154 -11.98 13.74 -2.02
N GLY A 155 -10.93 14.54 -2.18
CA GLY A 155 -10.11 15.04 -1.07
C GLY A 155 -10.92 15.87 -0.07
N GLU A 156 -11.78 16.77 -0.53
CA GLU A 156 -12.67 17.56 0.33
C GLU A 156 -13.66 16.68 1.09
N ILE A 157 -14.23 15.68 0.42
CA ILE A 157 -15.13 14.71 1.07
C ILE A 157 -14.37 13.92 2.14
N ALA A 158 -13.18 13.40 1.83
CA ALA A 158 -12.37 12.66 2.78
C ALA A 158 -11.99 13.51 4.00
N LEU A 159 -11.65 14.78 3.80
CA LEU A 159 -11.34 15.72 4.89
C LEU A 159 -12.54 15.95 5.81
N LYS A 160 -13.75 16.19 5.24
CA LYS A 160 -15.00 16.32 6.01
C LYS A 160 -15.30 15.08 6.86
N HIS A 161 -14.85 13.92 6.42
CA HIS A 161 -15.03 12.66 7.13
C HIS A 161 -13.82 12.23 7.98
N GLU A 162 -12.74 13.01 8.05
CA GLU A 162 -11.54 12.63 8.80
C GLU A 162 -11.88 12.32 10.26
N MET A 163 -12.59 13.22 10.93
CA MET A 163 -12.95 13.06 12.36
C MET A 163 -13.85 11.85 12.64
N LYS A 164 -14.59 11.35 11.63
CA LYS A 164 -15.42 10.15 11.76
C LYS A 164 -14.58 8.88 11.75
N TYR A 165 -13.57 8.81 10.87
CA TYR A 165 -12.75 7.60 10.70
C TYR A 165 -11.47 7.63 11.53
N PHE A 166 -10.90 8.81 11.78
CA PHE A 166 -9.64 9.06 12.46
C PHE A 166 -9.76 10.22 13.46
N PRO A 167 -10.61 10.11 14.49
CA PRO A 167 -10.65 11.09 15.57
C PRO A 167 -9.29 11.18 16.31
N PRO A 168 -9.01 12.24 17.09
CA PRO A 168 -7.72 12.40 17.78
C PRO A 168 -7.30 11.20 18.64
N HIS A 169 -8.26 10.52 19.29
CA HIS A 169 -8.00 9.32 20.10
C HIS A 169 -7.69 8.05 19.27
N SER A 170 -7.93 8.08 17.96
CA SER A 170 -7.52 7.03 17.03
C SER A 170 -6.03 7.09 16.67
N PHE A 171 -5.32 8.15 17.07
CA PHE A 171 -3.87 8.23 16.92
C PHE A 171 -3.21 7.24 17.88
N VAL A 172 -2.53 6.22 17.33
CA VAL A 172 -1.87 5.16 18.11
C VAL A 172 -0.46 5.57 18.52
N GLY A 173 0.14 6.52 17.79
CA GLY A 173 1.49 7.01 18.07
C GLY A 173 2.30 7.17 16.80
N SER A 174 3.58 7.46 16.99
CA SER A 174 4.56 7.53 15.91
C SER A 174 5.39 6.25 15.88
N SER A 175 5.51 5.63 14.71
CA SER A 175 6.47 4.54 14.46
C SER A 175 7.93 4.96 14.67
N SER A 176 8.19 6.25 14.96
CA SER A 176 9.49 6.81 15.34
C SER A 176 10.07 6.23 16.63
N THR A 177 9.28 5.49 17.41
CA THR A 177 9.75 4.82 18.64
C THR A 177 10.82 3.74 18.39
N TYR A 178 11.14 3.40 17.13
CA TYR A 178 12.24 2.47 16.81
C TYR A 178 13.55 3.10 16.28
N GLY A 179 13.77 4.42 16.29
CA GLY A 179 15.04 4.86 15.67
C GLY A 179 15.62 6.26 15.84
N ARG A 180 15.01 7.23 16.54
CA ARG A 180 15.58 8.59 16.55
C ARG A 180 16.04 9.15 17.90
N GLY A 181 15.88 8.39 18.99
CA GLY A 181 16.32 8.84 20.31
C GLY A 181 16.21 7.79 21.42
N GLY A 182 15.45 6.71 21.20
CA GLY A 182 15.55 5.52 22.05
C GLY A 182 16.93 4.90 21.89
N ALA A 183 17.60 4.60 23.01
CA ALA A 183 18.84 3.85 23.00
C ALA A 183 18.68 2.63 22.07
N LYS A 184 19.59 2.48 21.09
CA LYS A 184 19.53 1.36 20.15
C LYS A 184 19.56 0.06 20.98
N PRO A 185 18.59 -0.85 20.79
CA PRO A 185 18.56 -2.05 21.59
C PRO A 185 19.85 -2.82 21.37
N HIS A 186 20.53 -3.13 22.47
CA HIS A 186 21.79 -3.86 22.47
C HIS A 186 21.60 -5.17 23.20
N CYS A 187 22.30 -6.20 22.74
CA CYS A 187 22.27 -7.49 23.41
C CYS A 187 22.99 -7.39 24.75
N LYS A 188 22.30 -7.68 25.86
CA LYS A 188 22.83 -7.73 27.23
C LYS A 188 24.00 -8.73 27.37
N GLN A 189 24.01 -9.81 26.57
CA GLN A 189 25.04 -10.84 26.65
C GLN A 189 26.32 -10.51 25.87
N CYS A 190 26.23 -9.81 24.72
CA CYS A 190 27.39 -9.58 23.86
C CYS A 190 27.59 -8.13 23.39
N GLY A 191 26.74 -7.20 23.85
CA GLY A 191 26.82 -5.78 23.53
C GLY A 191 26.42 -5.38 22.10
N LYS A 192 26.11 -6.33 21.21
CA LYS A 192 25.79 -6.03 19.81
C LYS A 192 24.49 -5.23 19.69
N GLN A 193 24.57 -4.09 19.00
CA GLN A 193 23.41 -3.24 18.68
C GLN A 193 22.72 -3.74 17.42
N LEU A 194 21.43 -4.02 17.51
CA LEU A 194 20.64 -4.55 16.38
C LEU A 194 19.28 -3.85 16.34
N ILE A 195 19.07 -3.06 15.29
CA ILE A 195 17.88 -2.21 15.16
C ILE A 195 16.69 -3.03 14.66
N ASP A 196 16.91 -3.90 13.67
CA ASP A 196 15.85 -4.68 13.03
C ASP A 196 15.44 -5.88 13.90
N LEU A 197 14.12 -6.10 14.03
CA LEU A 197 13.58 -7.23 14.78
C LEU A 197 14.04 -8.56 14.19
N ARG A 198 14.13 -8.68 12.85
CA ARG A 198 14.62 -9.90 12.20
C ARG A 198 16.07 -10.19 12.58
N GLN A 199 16.93 -9.18 12.59
CA GLN A 199 18.32 -9.32 13.02
C GLN A 199 18.43 -9.71 14.50
N ARG A 200 17.61 -9.12 15.37
CA ARG A 200 17.55 -9.47 16.80
C ARG A 200 17.13 -10.93 17.01
N ARG A 201 16.16 -11.43 16.23
CA ARG A 201 15.74 -12.83 16.30
C ARG A 201 16.84 -13.80 15.90
N ASP A 202 17.49 -13.58 14.76
CA ASP A 202 18.60 -14.43 14.32
C ASP A 202 19.78 -14.36 15.31
N HIS A 203 20.01 -13.19 15.91
CA HIS A 203 21.02 -13.00 16.93
C HIS A 203 20.74 -13.80 18.21
N VAL A 204 19.52 -13.74 18.74
CA VAL A 204 19.11 -14.53 19.92
C VAL A 204 19.10 -16.02 19.58
N GLY A 205 18.62 -16.39 18.39
CA GLY A 205 18.70 -17.76 17.89
C GLY A 205 20.13 -18.32 17.91
N LYS A 206 21.13 -17.49 17.61
CA LYS A 206 22.55 -17.88 17.74
C LYS A 206 22.97 -18.12 19.19
N HIS A 207 22.52 -17.29 20.13
CA HIS A 207 22.80 -17.51 21.56
C HIS A 207 22.12 -18.77 22.12
N LEU A 208 20.96 -19.15 21.57
CA LEU A 208 20.21 -20.34 21.97
C LEU A 208 20.59 -21.61 21.17
N ASP A 209 21.55 -21.51 20.25
CA ASP A 209 21.87 -22.53 19.23
C ASP A 209 20.65 -23.10 18.48
N LEU A 210 19.60 -22.28 18.30
CA LEU A 210 18.43 -22.65 17.52
C LEU A 210 18.73 -22.55 16.02
N LYS A 211 18.34 -23.58 15.28
CA LYS A 211 18.54 -23.69 13.84
C LYS A 211 17.27 -24.23 13.17
N ILE A 212 16.96 -23.67 12.01
CA ILE A 212 15.93 -24.11 11.06
C ILE A 212 16.61 -25.10 10.11
N ALA A 213 15.99 -26.22 9.81
CA ALA A 213 16.44 -27.18 8.83
C ALA A 213 16.10 -26.74 7.40
N CYS A 214 16.92 -27.16 6.45
CA CYS A 214 16.66 -26.86 5.05
C CYS A 214 15.40 -27.61 4.56
N PRO A 215 14.45 -26.94 3.88
CA PRO A 215 13.23 -27.59 3.39
C PRO A 215 13.49 -28.55 2.21
N MET A 216 14.68 -28.50 1.60
CA MET A 216 15.07 -29.35 0.47
C MET A 216 15.32 -30.79 0.93
N GLU A 217 14.72 -31.75 0.23
CA GLU A 217 14.91 -33.17 0.55
C GLU A 217 16.39 -33.56 0.45
N ASN A 218 16.86 -34.36 1.41
CA ASN A 218 18.26 -34.80 1.55
C ASN A 218 19.29 -33.69 1.87
N CYS A 219 18.86 -32.46 2.13
CA CYS A 219 19.77 -31.42 2.63
C CYS A 219 19.83 -31.43 4.16
N LEU A 220 20.99 -31.79 4.72
CA LEU A 220 21.21 -31.84 6.17
C LEU A 220 21.56 -30.47 6.78
N TYR A 221 21.57 -29.40 5.97
CA TYR A 221 21.94 -28.07 6.42
C TYR A 221 20.94 -27.51 7.42
N ARG A 222 21.45 -26.89 8.49
CA ARG A 222 20.65 -26.23 9.53
C ARG A 222 21.25 -24.88 9.89
N ALA A 223 20.45 -23.81 9.87
CA ALA A 223 20.93 -22.46 10.21
C ALA A 223 19.80 -21.53 10.67
N GLN A 224 20.14 -20.31 11.11
CA GLN A 224 19.15 -19.25 11.41
C GLN A 224 18.50 -18.70 10.13
N THR A 225 17.43 -17.91 10.26
CA THR A 225 16.56 -17.47 9.15
C THR A 225 17.32 -16.80 8.01
N GLU A 226 18.18 -15.81 8.29
CA GLU A 226 18.92 -15.10 7.25
C GLU A 226 20.00 -15.98 6.60
N THR A 227 20.66 -16.82 7.39
CA THR A 227 21.66 -17.77 6.88
C THR A 227 20.99 -18.83 6.01
N MET A 228 19.80 -19.30 6.39
CA MET A 228 19.00 -20.23 5.61
C MET A 228 18.60 -19.62 4.25
N ARG A 229 18.18 -18.35 4.23
CA ARG A 229 17.88 -17.64 2.96
C ARG A 229 19.07 -17.61 2.02
N LYS A 230 20.28 -17.35 2.54
CA LYS A 230 21.52 -17.39 1.76
C LYS A 230 21.83 -18.80 1.29
N HIS A 231 21.68 -19.80 2.17
CA HIS A 231 21.89 -21.20 1.81
C HIS A 231 20.98 -21.65 0.66
N LEU A 232 19.69 -21.36 0.70
CA LEU A 232 18.77 -21.65 -0.41
C LEU A 232 19.26 -21.03 -1.72
N LYS A 233 19.65 -19.76 -1.68
CA LYS A 233 20.15 -19.03 -2.86
C LYS A 233 21.46 -19.60 -3.43
N TYR A 234 22.41 -19.99 -2.58
CA TYR A 234 23.76 -20.37 -3.04
C TYR A 234 23.96 -21.88 -3.20
N SER A 235 23.29 -22.70 -2.40
CA SER A 235 23.43 -24.16 -2.42
C SER A 235 22.35 -24.84 -3.28
N HIS A 236 21.17 -24.23 -3.39
CA HIS A 236 20.06 -24.78 -4.17
C HIS A 236 19.69 -23.92 -5.38
N LEU A 237 20.32 -22.76 -5.54
CA LEU A 237 20.03 -21.80 -6.62
C LEU A 237 18.54 -21.41 -6.68
N THR A 238 17.85 -21.47 -5.53
CA THR A 238 16.43 -21.16 -5.40
C THR A 238 16.20 -20.01 -4.42
N ASN A 239 15.21 -19.18 -4.73
CA ASN A 239 14.69 -18.17 -3.81
C ASN A 239 13.49 -18.74 -3.02
N GLN A 240 13.15 -18.12 -1.88
CA GLN A 240 11.98 -18.55 -1.11
C GLN A 240 10.68 -18.52 -1.95
N SER A 241 10.55 -17.57 -2.87
CA SER A 241 9.39 -17.46 -3.78
C SER A 241 9.31 -18.56 -4.84
N GLU A 242 10.38 -19.31 -5.05
CA GLU A 242 10.49 -20.39 -6.05
C GLU A 242 10.37 -21.78 -5.43
N LEU A 243 10.28 -21.87 -4.09
CA LEU A 243 10.03 -23.13 -3.40
C LEU A 243 8.63 -23.63 -3.75
N ASP A 244 8.49 -24.95 -3.87
CA ASP A 244 7.17 -25.55 -4.02
C ASP A 244 6.32 -25.35 -2.76
N PHE A 245 5.01 -25.57 -2.87
CA PHE A 245 4.07 -25.37 -1.76
C PHE A 245 4.44 -26.18 -0.50
N LYS A 246 4.94 -27.41 -0.67
CA LYS A 246 5.29 -28.31 0.44
C LYS A 246 6.59 -27.89 1.12
N GLN A 247 7.60 -27.49 0.34
CA GLN A 247 8.87 -26.95 0.82
C GLN A 247 8.68 -25.63 1.54
N ASN A 248 7.88 -24.72 0.96
CA ASN A 248 7.60 -23.43 1.60
C ASN A 248 6.80 -23.62 2.89
N GLY A 249 5.81 -24.53 2.91
CA GLY A 249 5.08 -24.89 4.13
C GLY A 249 5.99 -25.37 5.25
N LYS A 250 6.89 -26.33 4.97
CA LYS A 250 7.88 -26.80 5.96
C LYS A 250 8.77 -25.67 6.50
N LEU A 251 9.27 -24.81 5.61
CA LEU A 251 10.13 -23.70 5.99
C LEU A 251 9.39 -22.68 6.87
N ASP A 252 8.14 -22.39 6.55
CA ASP A 252 7.31 -21.45 7.30
C ASP A 252 6.95 -22.01 8.69
N ASP A 253 6.59 -23.29 8.79
CA ASP A 253 6.33 -23.98 10.06
C ASP A 253 7.57 -23.94 10.99
N GLU A 254 8.75 -24.25 10.45
CA GLU A 254 9.99 -24.20 11.24
C GLU A 254 10.39 -22.78 11.64
N LYS A 255 10.19 -21.80 10.75
CA LYS A 255 10.39 -20.37 11.07
C LYS A 255 9.46 -19.91 12.17
N GLU A 256 8.18 -20.31 12.13
CA GLU A 256 7.22 -19.97 13.16
C GLU A 256 7.63 -20.57 14.52
N ALA A 257 8.01 -21.86 14.54
CA ALA A 257 8.51 -22.51 15.75
C ALA A 257 9.79 -21.84 16.30
N PHE A 258 10.72 -21.47 15.42
CA PHE A 258 11.92 -20.72 15.78
C PHE A 258 11.57 -19.35 16.38
N HIS A 259 10.74 -18.55 15.70
CA HIS A 259 10.33 -17.23 16.17
C HIS A 259 9.61 -17.29 17.51
N LYS A 260 8.71 -18.26 17.71
CA LYS A 260 7.99 -18.45 18.96
C LYS A 260 8.95 -18.67 20.14
N LYS A 261 9.96 -19.53 19.98
CA LYS A 261 10.98 -19.79 21.02
C LYS A 261 11.84 -18.56 21.31
N VAL A 262 12.29 -17.88 20.25
CA VAL A 262 13.16 -16.70 20.36
C VAL A 262 12.41 -15.51 20.97
N ASP A 263 11.19 -15.23 20.52
CA ASP A 263 10.39 -14.10 21.00
C ASP A 263 10.02 -14.26 22.48
N ALA A 264 9.80 -15.49 22.94
CA ALA A 264 9.52 -15.80 24.35
C ALA A 264 10.65 -15.39 25.30
N VAL A 265 11.90 -15.29 24.82
CA VAL A 265 13.06 -14.88 25.64
C VAL A 265 13.69 -13.57 25.19
N MET A 266 13.15 -12.90 24.17
CA MET A 266 13.75 -11.71 23.54
C MET A 266 14.07 -10.59 24.55
N TYR A 267 13.17 -10.37 25.52
CA TYR A 267 13.33 -9.33 26.55
C TYR A 267 14.50 -9.61 27.52
N GLN A 268 14.93 -10.87 27.66
CA GLN A 268 16.09 -11.25 28.47
C GLN A 268 17.40 -10.91 27.77
N TYR A 269 17.38 -10.80 26.44
CA TYR A 269 18.56 -10.52 25.63
C TYR A 269 18.73 -9.05 25.29
N PHE A 270 17.67 -8.26 25.15
CA PHE A 270 17.80 -6.84 24.76
C PHE A 270 17.34 -5.90 25.87
N SER A 271 18.08 -4.81 26.03
CA SER A 271 17.70 -3.59 26.78
C SER A 271 17.32 -2.49 25.81
#